data_AF-A0A358NFA0-F1
#
_entry.id   AF-A0A358NFA0-F1
#
_cell.length_a   1.000
_cell.length_b   1.000
_cell.length_c   1.000
_cell.angle_alpha   90.00
_cell.angle_beta   90.00
_cell.angle_gamma   90.00
#
_symmetry.space_group_name_H-M   'P 1'
#
loop_
_entity.id
_entity.type
_entity.pdbx_description
1 polymer ?
#
loop_
_entity_poly.entity_id
_entity_poly.type
_entity_poly.pdbx_seq_one_letter_code
_entity_poly.pdbx_strand_id
1 'polypeptide(L)'
;MKKIKGFTTCVLVLLLLLSSLMAFPGYAYGSSVVEKFSFKTVEGYYLCAENGGGDVLTADRTEIGPWEKFQIVNLSNGYVAVKSYEGYYLSASDDEESLNVEATEVGKRQKFKLVELDNKKVALITYYDKYVCAEDGGGKEVVADRTKVGEWESFELIKSKESNADDKCTLTAQTGDKEVKFTWTKAPSTKNVVGYNLYRGTAPGKQSDAPITDFYIEGTSYTDKNIKADTKYYYVVKPVYKDKTLGPASNEVEVILKSSIILSAKSTNDGIDL
;
A
#
# COMPACT_ATOMS: atom_id res chain seq x y z
N MET A 1 37.66 -66.91 4.81
CA MET A 1 37.56 -65.92 3.71
C MET A 1 36.40 -66.28 2.78
N LYS A 2 35.31 -65.49 2.81
CA LYS A 2 34.35 -65.29 1.70
C LYS A 2 33.46 -64.09 2.04
N LYS A 3 33.52 -63.02 1.25
CA LYS A 3 32.66 -61.82 1.32
C LYS A 3 31.45 -62.02 0.41
N ILE A 4 30.23 -61.66 0.88
CA ILE A 4 29.03 -61.34 0.07
C ILE A 4 28.22 -60.31 0.90
N LYS A 5 28.35 -59.00 0.65
CA LYS A 5 27.46 -58.09 -0.14
C LYS A 5 25.99 -58.00 0.29
N GLY A 6 25.65 -56.89 0.97
CA GLY A 6 24.54 -55.97 0.71
C GLY A 6 23.09 -56.43 0.90
N PHE A 7 22.33 -55.74 1.77
CA PHE A 7 21.01 -55.21 1.40
C PHE A 7 20.60 -54.07 2.35
N THR A 8 20.58 -52.86 1.80
CA THR A 8 19.97 -51.66 2.36
C THR A 8 18.47 -51.89 2.51
N THR A 9 17.94 -51.83 3.72
CA THR A 9 16.48 -51.83 3.93
C THR A 9 16.02 -50.38 4.09
N CYS A 10 15.31 -49.89 3.08
CA CYS A 10 14.62 -48.60 3.07
C CYS A 10 13.64 -48.52 4.25
N VAL A 11 13.83 -47.53 5.12
CA VAL A 11 12.78 -47.10 6.05
C VAL A 11 11.85 -46.18 5.26
N LEU A 12 10.67 -46.71 4.89
CA LEU A 12 9.55 -45.91 4.42
C LEU A 12 9.10 -45.01 5.58
N VAL A 13 9.36 -43.71 5.48
CA VAL A 13 8.71 -42.71 6.32
C VAL A 13 7.35 -42.41 5.69
N LEU A 14 6.32 -42.98 6.30
CA LEU A 14 4.91 -42.75 5.98
C LEU A 14 4.56 -41.29 6.34
N LEU A 15 4.46 -40.43 5.33
CA LEU A 15 4.03 -39.03 5.50
C LEU A 15 2.52 -39.01 5.80
N LEU A 16 2.16 -38.89 7.08
CA LEU A 16 0.79 -38.62 7.49
C LEU A 16 0.41 -37.21 6.99
N LEU A 17 -0.48 -37.16 6.00
CA LEU A 17 -1.21 -35.96 5.60
C LEU A 17 -2.10 -35.50 6.75
N LEU A 18 -1.54 -34.71 7.68
CA LEU A 18 -2.35 -33.78 8.44
C LEU A 18 -2.72 -32.65 7.48
N SER A 19 -3.94 -32.67 6.96
CA SER A 19 -4.60 -31.44 6.51
C SER A 19 -4.91 -30.59 7.75
N SER A 20 -3.87 -30.10 8.43
CA SER A 20 -4.04 -29.05 9.42
C SER A 20 -4.18 -27.75 8.65
N LEU A 21 -5.36 -27.17 8.76
CA LEU A 21 -5.62 -25.76 8.53
C LEU A 21 -4.46 -24.98 9.17
N MET A 22 -3.49 -24.53 8.36
CA MET A 22 -2.48 -23.55 8.78
C MET A 22 -3.25 -22.24 8.96
N ALA A 23 -3.91 -22.12 10.10
CA ALA A 23 -4.49 -20.87 10.55
C ALA A 23 -3.30 -19.97 10.91
N PHE A 24 -2.93 -19.10 9.96
CA PHE A 24 -2.07 -17.97 10.26
C PHE A 24 -2.63 -17.24 11.50
N PRO A 25 -1.79 -16.78 12.42
CA PRO A 25 -2.25 -16.15 13.65
C PRO A 25 -3.10 -14.91 13.34
N GLY A 26 -4.40 -15.00 13.63
CA GLY A 26 -5.30 -13.89 13.93
C GLY A 26 -5.66 -12.94 12.78
N TYR A 27 -6.33 -13.42 11.74
CA TYR A 27 -7.15 -12.52 10.90
C TYR A 27 -8.49 -12.27 11.58
N ALA A 28 -8.61 -11.12 12.26
CA ALA A 28 -9.92 -10.63 12.69
C ALA A 28 -10.74 -10.26 11.44
N TYR A 29 -11.81 -11.01 11.21
CA TYR A 29 -12.81 -10.71 10.19
C TYR A 29 -13.44 -9.34 10.52
N GLY A 30 -13.12 -8.31 9.73
CA GLY A 30 -13.61 -6.94 9.93
C GLY A 30 -12.54 -5.84 9.91
N SER A 31 -11.26 -6.16 9.72
CA SER A 31 -10.22 -5.12 9.55
C SER A 31 -10.27 -4.53 8.13
N SER A 32 -10.59 -3.24 8.01
CA SER A 32 -10.52 -2.46 6.75
C SER A 32 -9.08 -2.07 6.35
N VAL A 33 -8.10 -2.62 7.06
CA VAL A 33 -6.67 -2.32 7.00
C VAL A 33 -6.03 -3.33 6.07
N VAL A 34 -5.50 -2.86 4.95
CA VAL A 34 -4.89 -3.69 3.92
C VAL A 34 -3.41 -3.86 4.23
N GLU A 35 -3.09 -4.93 4.95
CA GLU A 35 -1.71 -5.20 5.39
C GLU A 35 -0.73 -5.25 4.21
N LYS A 36 0.35 -4.50 4.34
CA LYS A 36 1.45 -4.48 3.37
C LYS A 36 2.70 -5.12 3.96
N PHE A 37 3.51 -5.72 3.11
CA PHE A 37 4.72 -6.43 3.48
C PHE A 37 5.85 -6.09 2.51
N SER A 38 7.08 -6.19 3.00
CA SER A 38 8.29 -6.16 2.18
C SER A 38 8.99 -7.50 2.28
N PHE A 39 9.51 -7.98 1.15
CA PHE A 39 10.28 -9.22 1.08
C PHE A 39 11.76 -8.85 1.10
N LYS A 40 12.45 -9.21 2.17
CA LYS A 40 13.88 -8.94 2.33
C LYS A 40 14.68 -10.19 1.96
N THR A 41 15.68 -10.03 1.11
CA THR A 41 16.57 -11.12 0.68
C THR A 41 17.60 -11.46 1.75
N VAL A 42 18.36 -12.54 1.55
CA VAL A 42 19.41 -12.96 2.48
C VAL A 42 20.54 -11.93 2.62
N GLU A 43 20.90 -11.23 1.54
CA GLU A 43 21.88 -10.14 1.56
C GLU A 43 21.30 -8.79 2.01
N GLY A 44 20.02 -8.77 2.39
CA GLY A 44 19.37 -7.62 3.00
C GLY A 44 18.79 -6.58 2.04
N TYR A 45 18.71 -6.91 0.75
CA TYR A 45 17.99 -6.12 -0.24
C TYR A 45 16.48 -6.38 -0.17
N TYR A 46 15.69 -5.54 -0.83
CA TYR A 46 14.24 -5.65 -0.88
C TYR A 46 13.75 -5.91 -2.30
N LEU A 47 12.75 -6.79 -2.43
CA LEU A 47 12.02 -6.92 -3.69
C LEU A 47 11.37 -5.58 -4.04
N CYS A 48 11.46 -5.17 -5.30
CA CYS A 48 10.97 -3.91 -5.82
C CYS A 48 10.15 -4.14 -7.09
N ALA A 49 8.92 -3.64 -7.11
CA ALA A 49 8.12 -3.55 -8.32
C ALA A 49 8.50 -2.27 -9.05
N GLU A 50 9.30 -2.38 -10.11
CA GLU A 50 9.76 -1.21 -10.85
C GLU A 50 8.56 -0.40 -11.38
N ASN A 51 8.70 0.93 -11.36
CA ASN A 51 7.64 1.89 -11.65
C ASN A 51 6.39 1.77 -10.75
N GLY A 52 6.53 1.18 -9.55
CA GLY A 52 5.42 0.93 -8.63
C GLY A 52 4.54 -0.26 -9.02
N GLY A 53 4.96 -1.01 -10.05
CA GLY A 53 4.18 -1.96 -10.83
C GLY A 53 4.00 -1.44 -12.27
N GLY A 54 4.00 -2.35 -13.24
CA GLY A 54 4.00 -2.02 -14.67
C GLY A 54 5.33 -2.32 -15.39
N ASP A 55 6.25 -3.03 -14.73
CA ASP A 55 7.52 -3.48 -15.31
C ASP A 55 8.05 -4.72 -14.54
N VAL A 56 9.34 -4.99 -14.61
CA VAL A 56 10.06 -6.10 -13.96
C VAL A 56 10.04 -6.06 -12.43
N LEU A 57 10.29 -7.23 -11.82
CA LEU A 57 10.59 -7.35 -10.40
C LEU A 57 12.11 -7.42 -10.19
N THR A 58 12.65 -6.56 -9.33
CA THR A 58 14.09 -6.53 -8.97
C THR A 58 14.29 -6.77 -7.47
N ALA A 59 15.53 -7.03 -7.05
CA ALA A 59 15.90 -7.25 -5.64
C ALA A 59 17.17 -6.48 -5.26
N ASP A 60 17.28 -5.21 -5.61
CA ASP A 60 18.49 -4.39 -5.49
C ASP A 60 18.34 -3.18 -4.54
N ARG A 61 17.16 -3.02 -3.92
CA ARG A 61 16.86 -1.89 -3.04
C ARG A 61 17.40 -2.10 -1.64
N THR A 62 18.05 -1.09 -1.08
CA THR A 62 18.63 -1.13 0.28
C THR A 62 17.72 -0.51 1.35
N GLU A 63 16.61 0.11 0.96
CA GLU A 63 15.63 0.73 1.85
C GLU A 63 14.20 0.39 1.41
N ILE A 64 13.26 0.39 2.36
CA ILE A 64 11.84 0.14 2.09
C ILE A 64 11.14 1.47 1.76
N GLY A 65 10.87 1.70 0.48
CA GLY A 65 10.04 2.77 -0.04
C GLY A 65 8.61 2.29 -0.37
N PRO A 66 7.88 3.03 -1.22
CA PRO A 66 6.55 2.62 -1.70
C PRO A 66 6.58 1.36 -2.57
N TRP A 67 7.60 1.19 -3.43
CA TRP A 67 7.64 0.15 -4.47
C TRP A 67 8.12 -1.21 -3.95
N GLU A 68 8.69 -1.22 -2.75
CA GLU A 68 9.13 -2.41 -2.02
C GLU A 68 8.03 -2.94 -1.09
N LYS A 69 6.81 -2.40 -1.20
CA LYS A 69 5.65 -2.79 -0.39
C LYS A 69 4.60 -3.48 -1.25
N PHE A 70 4.21 -4.65 -0.80
CA PHE A 70 3.25 -5.50 -1.47
C PHE A 70 2.11 -5.88 -0.53
N GLN A 71 0.90 -5.96 -1.07
CA GLN A 71 -0.21 -6.62 -0.42
C GLN A 71 -0.19 -8.11 -0.78
N ILE A 72 -0.33 -8.97 0.22
CA ILE A 72 -0.58 -10.41 0.01
C ILE A 72 -2.09 -10.63 0.02
N VAL A 73 -2.64 -11.03 -1.12
CA VAL A 73 -4.07 -11.27 -1.30
C VAL A 73 -4.32 -12.78 -1.25
N ASN A 74 -5.01 -13.24 -0.22
CA ASN A 74 -5.39 -14.65 -0.10
C ASN A 74 -6.42 -15.03 -1.17
N LEU A 75 -6.15 -16.15 -1.86
CA LEU A 75 -7.04 -16.74 -2.86
C LEU A 75 -7.57 -18.10 -2.36
N SER A 76 -8.48 -18.70 -3.14
CA SER A 76 -8.92 -20.07 -2.88
C SER A 76 -7.80 -21.09 -3.11
N ASN A 77 -7.97 -22.29 -2.54
CA ASN A 77 -7.08 -23.44 -2.70
C ASN A 77 -5.63 -23.21 -2.24
N GLY A 78 -5.41 -22.34 -1.25
CA GLY A 78 -4.09 -22.11 -0.65
C GLY A 78 -3.12 -21.29 -1.51
N TYR A 79 -3.62 -20.65 -2.57
CA TYR A 79 -2.85 -19.69 -3.35
C TYR A 79 -2.97 -18.27 -2.76
N VAL A 80 -1.99 -17.45 -3.09
CA VAL A 80 -2.01 -16.00 -2.88
C VAL A 80 -1.72 -15.30 -4.21
N ALA A 81 -2.13 -14.05 -4.31
CA ALA A 81 -1.58 -13.09 -5.27
C ALA A 81 -0.76 -12.04 -4.52
N VAL A 82 0.35 -11.61 -5.11
CA VAL A 82 1.20 -10.54 -4.56
C VAL A 82 0.94 -9.27 -5.38
N LYS A 83 0.38 -8.25 -4.74
CA LYS A 83 -0.05 -7.01 -5.38
C LYS A 83 0.88 -5.86 -5.00
N SER A 84 1.38 -5.15 -6.00
CA SER A 84 2.25 -3.98 -5.88
C SER A 84 1.52 -2.74 -5.32
N TYR A 85 2.28 -1.66 -5.13
CA TYR A 85 1.80 -0.38 -4.65
C TYR A 85 0.74 0.27 -5.56
N GLU A 86 0.97 0.28 -6.89
CA GLU A 86 0.03 0.83 -7.88
C GLU A 86 -1.06 -0.17 -8.29
N GLY A 87 -1.05 -1.35 -7.67
CA GLY A 87 -2.14 -2.32 -7.78
C GLY A 87 -2.00 -3.36 -8.87
N TYR A 88 -0.85 -3.46 -9.52
CA TYR A 88 -0.49 -4.56 -10.41
C TYR A 88 -0.08 -5.82 -9.64
N TYR A 89 -0.20 -6.99 -10.26
CA TYR A 89 0.10 -8.27 -9.66
C TYR A 89 1.42 -8.86 -10.18
N LEU A 90 2.22 -9.39 -9.26
CA LEU A 90 3.36 -10.23 -9.58
C LEU A 90 2.91 -11.41 -10.44
N SER A 91 3.70 -11.70 -11.46
CA SER A 91 3.34 -12.61 -12.54
C SER A 91 4.54 -13.48 -12.90
N ALA A 92 4.38 -14.79 -12.88
CA ALA A 92 5.31 -15.72 -13.51
C ALA A 92 5.08 -15.73 -15.02
N SER A 93 6.13 -15.48 -15.79
CA SER A 93 6.09 -15.54 -17.24
C SER A 93 5.89 -16.97 -17.74
N ASP A 94 5.44 -17.11 -18.99
CA ASP A 94 5.20 -18.41 -19.62
C ASP A 94 6.49 -19.14 -20.03
N ASP A 95 7.64 -18.47 -19.96
CA ASP A 95 8.96 -19.09 -20.07
C ASP A 95 9.33 -19.92 -18.82
N GLU A 96 8.54 -19.83 -17.73
CA GLU A 96 8.80 -20.47 -16.44
C GLU A 96 10.16 -20.10 -15.83
N GLU A 97 10.70 -18.93 -16.19
CA GLU A 97 12.00 -18.43 -15.73
C GLU A 97 11.91 -16.98 -15.26
N SER A 98 11.12 -16.12 -15.90
CA SER A 98 11.08 -14.68 -15.60
C SER A 98 9.85 -14.24 -14.80
N LEU A 99 9.96 -13.07 -14.17
CA LEU A 99 8.89 -12.43 -13.40
C LEU A 99 8.66 -10.99 -13.86
N ASN A 100 7.41 -10.56 -13.82
CA ASN A 100 7.02 -9.16 -14.01
C ASN A 100 5.87 -8.78 -13.06
N VAL A 101 5.57 -7.48 -12.97
CA VAL A 101 4.53 -6.93 -12.08
C VAL A 101 3.58 -6.05 -12.89
N GLU A 102 3.09 -6.53 -14.03
CA GLU A 102 2.29 -5.74 -14.99
C GLU A 102 0.79 -6.09 -15.02
N ALA A 103 0.40 -7.22 -14.42
CA ALA A 103 -0.97 -7.72 -14.55
C ALA A 103 -1.95 -6.89 -13.70
N THR A 104 -3.11 -6.53 -14.23
CA THR A 104 -4.17 -5.81 -13.49
C THR A 104 -5.24 -6.76 -12.92
N GLU A 105 -5.20 -8.03 -13.27
CA GLU A 105 -6.13 -9.07 -12.83
C GLU A 105 -5.40 -10.36 -12.45
N VAL A 106 -6.01 -11.14 -11.56
CA VAL A 106 -5.45 -12.41 -11.09
C VAL A 106 -5.85 -13.55 -12.02
N GLY A 107 -4.89 -14.01 -12.83
CA GLY A 107 -5.00 -15.21 -13.64
C GLY A 107 -4.17 -16.38 -13.10
N LYS A 108 -3.95 -17.39 -13.94
CA LYS A 108 -3.07 -18.55 -13.64
C LYS A 108 -1.66 -18.11 -13.20
N ARG A 109 -1.09 -17.13 -13.90
CA ARG A 109 0.30 -16.65 -13.74
C ARG A 109 0.54 -15.79 -12.49
N GLN A 110 -0.53 -15.28 -11.89
CA GLN A 110 -0.49 -14.44 -10.68
C GLN A 110 -0.73 -15.24 -9.40
N LYS A 111 -0.90 -16.56 -9.51
CA LYS A 111 -1.10 -17.45 -8.37
C LYS A 111 0.24 -17.98 -7.90
N PHE A 112 0.53 -17.73 -6.61
CA PHE A 112 1.72 -18.21 -5.93
C PHE A 112 1.31 -18.99 -4.69
N LYS A 113 2.08 -20.01 -4.32
CA LYS A 113 2.03 -20.57 -2.97
C LYS A 113 3.03 -19.78 -2.13
N LEU A 114 2.60 -19.31 -0.96
CA LEU A 114 3.48 -18.71 0.03
C LEU A 114 3.74 -19.75 1.12
N VAL A 115 4.96 -20.27 1.17
CA VAL A 115 5.34 -21.36 2.08
C VAL A 115 6.18 -20.79 3.21
N GLU A 116 5.76 -20.99 4.44
CA GLU A 116 6.57 -20.66 5.62
C GLU A 116 7.74 -21.63 5.74
N LEU A 117 8.91 -21.06 6.06
CA LEU A 117 10.15 -21.77 6.30
C LEU A 117 10.60 -21.52 7.74
N ASP A 118 11.69 -22.16 8.14
CA ASP A 118 12.33 -21.88 9.44
C ASP A 118 12.81 -20.42 9.54
N ASN A 119 13.06 -19.98 10.78
CA ASN A 119 13.61 -18.64 11.07
C ASN A 119 12.77 -17.46 10.53
N LYS A 120 11.44 -17.62 10.44
CA LYS A 120 10.49 -16.60 9.95
C LYS A 120 10.71 -16.20 8.49
N LYS A 121 11.36 -17.06 7.71
CA LYS A 121 11.49 -16.89 6.26
C LYS A 121 10.29 -17.49 5.54
N VAL A 122 10.10 -17.08 4.30
CA VAL A 122 9.09 -17.61 3.38
C VAL A 122 9.72 -17.91 2.03
N ALA A 123 9.10 -18.83 1.29
CA ALA A 123 9.34 -19.02 -0.13
C ALA A 123 8.07 -18.70 -0.92
N LEU A 124 8.26 -18.12 -2.11
CA LEU A 124 7.20 -17.96 -3.10
C LEU A 124 7.39 -19.02 -4.18
N ILE A 125 6.35 -19.82 -4.42
CA ILE A 125 6.33 -20.84 -5.46
C ILE A 125 5.31 -20.42 -6.50
N THR A 126 5.72 -20.32 -7.76
CA THR A 126 4.84 -19.99 -8.88
C THR A 126 3.79 -21.08 -9.10
N TYR A 127 2.76 -20.78 -9.90
CA TYR A 127 1.81 -21.79 -10.37
C TYR A 127 2.49 -22.96 -11.12
N TYR A 128 3.68 -22.72 -11.70
CA TYR A 128 4.47 -23.70 -12.44
C TYR A 128 5.39 -24.54 -11.52
N ASP A 129 5.17 -24.49 -10.20
CA ASP A 129 5.97 -25.17 -9.19
C ASP A 129 7.47 -24.80 -9.23
N LYS A 130 7.76 -23.56 -9.60
CA LYS A 130 9.11 -22.96 -9.56
C LYS A 130 9.25 -22.00 -8.38
N TYR A 131 10.43 -21.95 -7.78
CA TYR A 131 10.71 -21.03 -6.68
C TYR A 131 11.22 -19.69 -7.20
N VAL A 132 10.68 -18.61 -6.65
CA VAL A 132 11.20 -17.25 -6.85
C VAL A 132 12.58 -17.14 -6.20
N CYS A 133 13.57 -16.67 -6.94
CA CYS A 133 14.97 -16.59 -6.55
C CYS A 133 15.47 -15.15 -6.71
N ALA A 134 16.00 -14.58 -5.62
CA ALA A 134 16.82 -13.38 -5.70
C ALA A 134 18.26 -13.82 -6.02
N GLU A 135 18.63 -13.66 -7.28
CA GLU A 135 19.90 -14.16 -7.79
C GLU A 135 21.09 -13.51 -7.04
N ASP A 136 22.17 -14.28 -6.84
CA ASP A 136 23.31 -13.95 -5.95
C ASP A 136 22.91 -13.54 -4.50
N GLY A 137 21.71 -13.92 -4.05
CA GLY A 137 21.18 -13.56 -2.73
C GLY A 137 20.57 -12.15 -2.64
N GLY A 138 20.55 -11.41 -3.75
CA GLY A 138 20.07 -10.04 -3.86
C GLY A 138 21.10 -9.10 -4.52
N GLY A 139 20.68 -7.88 -4.83
CA GLY A 139 21.47 -6.86 -5.50
C GLY A 139 21.25 -6.76 -7.01
N LYS A 140 20.38 -7.60 -7.60
CA LYS A 140 20.17 -7.70 -9.05
C LYS A 140 18.77 -8.23 -9.43
N GLU A 141 18.68 -9.02 -10.50
CA GLU A 141 17.45 -9.62 -11.01
C GLU A 141 16.78 -10.63 -10.07
N VAL A 142 15.48 -10.83 -10.27
CA VAL A 142 14.69 -11.88 -9.64
C VAL A 142 14.13 -12.79 -10.72
N VAL A 143 14.36 -14.09 -10.56
CA VAL A 143 13.92 -15.12 -11.50
C VAL A 143 13.02 -16.13 -10.79
N ALA A 144 12.43 -17.05 -11.54
CA ALA A 144 11.55 -18.08 -11.04
C ALA A 144 11.74 -19.42 -11.77
N ASP A 145 12.97 -19.93 -11.81
CA ASP A 145 13.35 -21.14 -12.55
C ASP A 145 13.72 -22.34 -11.64
N ARG A 146 13.86 -22.08 -10.33
CA ARG A 146 14.39 -23.02 -9.34
C ARG A 146 13.38 -24.11 -8.99
N THR A 147 13.86 -25.32 -8.73
CA THR A 147 13.02 -26.48 -8.39
C THR A 147 13.07 -26.88 -6.92
N LYS A 148 13.92 -26.21 -6.12
CA LYS A 148 14.08 -26.43 -4.69
C LYS A 148 14.33 -25.10 -4.00
N VAL A 149 13.91 -25.01 -2.74
CA VAL A 149 14.26 -23.88 -1.87
C VAL A 149 15.69 -24.01 -1.37
N GLY A 150 16.45 -22.93 -1.51
CA GLY A 150 17.74 -22.70 -0.89
C GLY A 150 17.76 -21.33 -0.20
N GLU A 151 18.95 -20.78 0.00
CA GLU A 151 19.10 -19.49 0.69
C GLU A 151 18.56 -18.33 -0.16
N TRP A 152 18.70 -18.39 -1.48
CA TRP A 152 18.34 -17.32 -2.41
C TRP A 152 16.86 -17.32 -2.79
N GLU A 153 16.17 -18.43 -2.55
CA GLU A 153 14.72 -18.58 -2.73
C GLU A 153 13.94 -18.31 -1.42
N SER A 154 14.64 -17.80 -0.40
CA SER A 154 14.10 -17.52 0.92
C SER A 154 14.10 -16.02 1.23
N PHE A 155 12.97 -15.53 1.73
CA PHE A 155 12.76 -14.11 2.02
C PHE A 155 12.30 -13.93 3.46
N GLU A 156 12.82 -12.93 4.17
CA GLU A 156 12.21 -12.46 5.42
C GLU A 156 11.00 -11.58 5.07
N LEU A 157 9.84 -11.92 5.61
CA LEU A 157 8.63 -11.13 5.42
C LEU A 157 8.52 -10.04 6.49
N ILE A 158 8.75 -8.80 6.10
CA ILE A 158 8.65 -7.65 6.99
C ILE A 158 7.26 -7.05 6.85
N LYS A 159 6.41 -7.28 7.84
CA LYS A 159 5.12 -6.59 7.94
C LYS A 159 5.37 -5.09 8.05
N SER A 160 4.85 -4.34 7.08
CA SER A 160 4.78 -2.89 7.21
C SER A 160 4.00 -2.62 8.48
N LYS A 161 4.61 -1.89 9.40
CA LYS A 161 3.82 -1.13 10.37
C LYS A 161 3.04 -0.17 9.50
N GLU A 162 1.78 -0.53 9.19
CA GLU A 162 0.85 0.48 8.74
C GLU A 162 1.02 1.67 9.67
N SER A 163 1.15 2.87 9.11
CA SER A 163 1.06 4.09 9.90
C SER A 163 -0.16 3.91 10.78
N ASN A 164 0.05 3.72 12.08
CA ASN A 164 -1.03 3.45 13.00
C ASN A 164 -2.15 4.45 12.70
N ALA A 165 -3.40 4.07 12.95
CA ALA A 165 -4.49 5.04 13.05
C ALA A 165 -4.11 6.27 13.90
N ASP A 166 -3.10 6.15 14.76
CA ASP A 166 -2.44 7.20 15.53
C ASP A 166 -1.72 8.30 14.71
N ASP A 167 -1.33 8.12 13.45
CA ASP A 167 -0.68 9.18 12.64
C ASP A 167 -1.68 10.06 11.87
N LYS A 168 -2.98 9.79 12.03
CA LYS A 168 -4.06 10.47 11.32
C LYS A 168 -4.35 11.84 11.93
N CYS A 169 -4.28 12.88 11.09
CA CYS A 169 -4.76 14.21 11.45
C CYS A 169 -6.29 14.23 11.52
N THR A 170 -6.85 15.07 12.38
CA THR A 170 -8.29 15.41 12.37
C THR A 170 -8.45 16.78 11.74
N LEU A 171 -9.07 16.85 10.57
CA LEU A 171 -9.33 18.08 9.82
C LEU A 171 -10.69 18.66 10.22
N THR A 172 -10.73 19.98 10.36
CA THR A 172 -11.94 20.78 10.60
C THR A 172 -11.94 21.99 9.68
N ALA A 173 -13.12 22.56 9.43
CA ALA A 173 -13.28 23.73 8.58
C ALA A 173 -14.22 24.76 9.21
N GLN A 174 -13.94 26.03 8.95
CA GLN A 174 -14.78 27.17 9.31
C GLN A 174 -14.96 28.06 8.07
N THR A 175 -16.20 28.26 7.65
CA THR A 175 -16.55 29.14 6.52
C THR A 175 -16.55 30.60 6.95
N GLY A 176 -15.84 31.45 6.23
CA GLY A 176 -15.97 32.91 6.26
C GLY A 176 -16.75 33.43 5.05
N ASP A 177 -16.73 34.75 4.81
CA ASP A 177 -17.54 35.38 3.75
C ASP A 177 -17.11 34.99 2.32
N LYS A 178 -15.81 34.77 2.09
CA LYS A 178 -15.22 34.45 0.77
C LYS A 178 -14.11 33.40 0.83
N GLU A 179 -13.97 32.75 1.97
CA GLU A 179 -12.86 31.84 2.24
C GLU A 179 -13.29 30.75 3.20
N VAL A 180 -12.56 29.64 3.21
CA VAL A 180 -12.73 28.59 4.21
C VAL A 180 -11.40 28.37 4.91
N LYS A 181 -11.41 28.55 6.23
CA LYS A 181 -10.26 28.28 7.08
C LYS A 181 -10.31 26.83 7.53
N PHE A 182 -9.25 26.09 7.25
CA PHE A 182 -9.04 24.73 7.69
C PHE A 182 -8.06 24.70 8.85
N THR A 183 -8.34 23.87 9.84
CA THR A 183 -7.41 23.57 10.94
C THR A 183 -7.37 22.08 11.19
N TRP A 184 -6.21 21.54 11.55
CA TRP A 184 -6.08 20.12 11.87
C TRP A 184 -5.22 19.86 13.10
N THR A 185 -5.39 18.67 13.70
CA THR A 185 -4.47 18.19 14.73
C THR A 185 -3.11 17.87 14.11
N LYS A 186 -2.03 18.17 14.83
CA LYS A 186 -0.68 17.76 14.42
C LYS A 186 -0.64 16.23 14.33
N ALA A 187 -0.05 15.69 13.27
CA ALA A 187 0.18 14.25 13.19
C ALA A 187 1.07 13.81 14.38
N PRO A 188 0.66 12.83 15.19
CA PRO A 188 1.41 12.37 16.37
C PRO A 188 2.79 11.75 16.10
N SER A 189 3.17 11.63 14.83
CA SER A 189 4.29 10.82 14.34
C SER A 189 5.68 11.18 14.87
N THR A 190 6.49 10.12 15.02
CA THR A 190 7.95 10.12 15.26
C THR A 190 8.79 10.26 13.99
N LYS A 191 8.19 10.26 12.78
CA LYS A 191 8.90 10.31 11.48
C LYS A 191 9.37 11.69 11.03
N ASN A 192 9.29 12.71 11.90
CA ASN A 192 9.60 14.11 11.58
C ASN A 192 8.77 14.64 10.41
N VAL A 193 7.59 15.16 10.72
CA VAL A 193 6.71 15.85 9.76
C VAL A 193 7.38 17.14 9.31
N VAL A 194 7.61 17.29 8.00
CA VAL A 194 8.17 18.51 7.39
C VAL A 194 7.09 19.49 6.94
N GLY A 195 5.84 19.05 6.87
CA GLY A 195 4.67 19.88 6.61
C GLY A 195 3.44 19.06 6.25
N TYR A 196 2.45 19.70 5.65
CA TYR A 196 1.17 19.09 5.29
C TYR A 196 0.74 19.48 3.89
N ASN A 197 0.06 18.56 3.22
CA ASN A 197 -0.60 18.79 1.95
C ASN A 197 -2.11 18.73 2.14
N LEU A 198 -2.80 19.78 1.72
CA LEU A 198 -4.26 19.85 1.72
C LEU A 198 -4.78 19.54 0.31
N TYR A 199 -5.71 18.61 0.21
CA TYR A 199 -6.28 18.12 -1.04
C TYR A 199 -7.76 18.45 -1.10
N ARG A 200 -8.28 18.64 -2.32
CA ARG A 200 -9.67 19.06 -2.57
C ARG A 200 -10.27 18.24 -3.70
N GLY A 201 -11.54 17.88 -3.57
CA GLY A 201 -12.35 17.24 -4.61
C GLY A 201 -13.76 17.81 -4.66
N THR A 202 -14.51 17.46 -5.70
CA THR A 202 -15.93 17.82 -5.87
C THR A 202 -16.88 16.64 -5.64
N ALA A 203 -16.34 15.47 -5.30
CA ALA A 203 -17.10 14.28 -4.90
C ALA A 203 -16.45 13.60 -3.68
N PRO A 204 -17.24 12.91 -2.84
CA PRO A 204 -16.73 12.18 -1.69
C PRO A 204 -15.67 11.14 -2.10
N GLY A 205 -14.55 11.10 -1.39
CA GLY A 205 -13.44 10.17 -1.63
C GLY A 205 -12.70 10.38 -2.96
N LYS A 206 -12.93 11.51 -3.65
CA LYS A 206 -12.35 11.82 -4.97
C LYS A 206 -11.62 13.16 -4.96
N GLN A 207 -10.70 13.34 -4.01
CA GLN A 207 -9.77 14.48 -4.05
C GLN A 207 -8.78 14.36 -5.21
N SER A 208 -8.29 15.50 -5.68
CA SER A 208 -7.24 15.57 -6.69
C SER A 208 -5.94 14.90 -6.23
N ASP A 209 -5.15 14.43 -7.19
CA ASP A 209 -3.80 13.89 -6.91
C ASP A 209 -2.81 15.00 -6.53
N ALA A 210 -3.02 16.21 -7.06
CA ALA A 210 -2.26 17.40 -6.67
C ALA A 210 -2.87 18.06 -5.43
N PRO A 211 -2.05 18.51 -4.46
CA PRO A 211 -2.50 19.38 -3.38
C PRO A 211 -2.93 20.76 -3.92
N ILE A 212 -3.65 21.51 -3.10
CA ILE A 212 -4.11 22.86 -3.48
C ILE A 212 -3.00 23.92 -3.43
N THR A 213 -1.85 23.60 -2.84
CA THR A 213 -0.65 24.45 -2.77
C THR A 213 0.53 23.77 -3.46
N ASP A 214 1.47 24.56 -3.99
CA ASP A 214 2.75 24.10 -4.55
C ASP A 214 3.87 23.97 -3.51
N PHE A 215 3.57 24.31 -2.25
CA PHE A 215 4.45 24.17 -1.08
C PHE A 215 3.79 23.34 0.03
N TYR A 216 4.62 22.85 0.97
CA TYR A 216 4.14 22.19 2.18
C TYR A 216 3.68 23.22 3.20
N ILE A 217 2.51 23.00 3.79
CA ILE A 217 2.01 23.84 4.86
C ILE A 217 2.75 23.45 6.15
N GLU A 218 3.63 24.31 6.66
CA GLU A 218 4.44 23.99 7.85
C GLU A 218 3.61 24.00 9.15
N GLY A 219 2.56 24.82 9.19
CA GLY A 219 1.62 24.92 10.31
C GLY A 219 0.49 23.90 10.23
N THR A 220 -0.45 23.98 11.19
CA THR A 220 -1.64 23.12 11.24
C THR A 220 -2.93 23.84 10.85
N SER A 221 -2.80 24.85 9.98
CA SER A 221 -3.94 25.61 9.45
C SER A 221 -3.65 26.17 8.08
N TYR A 222 -4.69 26.27 7.24
CA TYR A 222 -4.62 26.90 5.93
C TYR A 222 -5.96 27.52 5.56
N THR A 223 -5.93 28.63 4.82
CA THR A 223 -7.15 29.31 4.34
C THR A 223 -7.24 29.19 2.83
N ASP A 224 -8.24 28.48 2.33
CA ASP A 224 -8.52 28.41 0.90
C ASP A 224 -9.47 29.53 0.48
N LYS A 225 -8.98 30.43 -0.36
CA LYS A 225 -9.70 31.56 -0.96
C LYS A 225 -10.16 31.26 -2.40
N ASN A 226 -9.72 30.15 -2.97
CA ASN A 226 -9.96 29.77 -4.36
C ASN A 226 -11.15 28.81 -4.46
N ILE A 227 -12.23 29.13 -3.73
CA ILE A 227 -13.44 28.33 -3.60
C ILE A 227 -14.58 29.06 -4.31
N LYS A 228 -15.30 28.35 -5.18
CA LYS A 228 -16.51 28.88 -5.82
C LYS A 228 -17.69 28.79 -4.85
N ALA A 229 -18.44 29.88 -4.74
CA ALA A 229 -19.66 29.89 -3.95
C ALA A 229 -20.68 28.89 -4.49
N ASP A 230 -21.52 28.36 -3.60
CA ASP A 230 -22.56 27.38 -3.87
C ASP A 230 -22.06 26.08 -4.53
N THR A 231 -20.76 25.83 -4.47
CA THR A 231 -20.12 24.58 -4.91
C THR A 231 -19.72 23.77 -3.69
N LYS A 232 -20.10 22.48 -3.70
CA LYS A 232 -19.70 21.54 -2.66
C LYS A 232 -18.30 21.00 -2.93
N TYR A 233 -17.46 21.02 -1.90
CA TYR A 233 -16.10 20.49 -1.95
C TYR A 233 -15.83 19.56 -0.77
N TYR A 234 -14.90 18.63 -0.98
CA TYR A 234 -14.47 17.63 -0.01
C TYR A 234 -12.96 17.72 0.19
N TYR A 235 -12.53 17.88 1.43
CA TYR A 235 -11.12 18.11 1.77
C TYR A 235 -10.55 17.01 2.65
N VAL A 236 -9.28 16.70 2.42
CA VAL A 236 -8.45 15.89 3.32
C VAL A 236 -7.06 16.50 3.43
N VAL A 237 -6.42 16.35 4.58
CA VAL A 237 -5.01 16.72 4.77
C VAL A 237 -4.17 15.46 4.95
N LYS A 238 -2.95 15.46 4.41
CA LYS A 238 -1.95 14.40 4.62
C LYS A 238 -0.67 15.03 5.17
N PRO A 239 -0.04 14.48 6.23
CA PRO A 239 1.29 14.90 6.65
C PRO A 239 2.33 14.48 5.61
N VAL A 240 3.37 15.28 5.46
CA VAL A 240 4.54 15.01 4.63
C VAL A 240 5.72 14.71 5.55
N TYR A 241 6.35 13.55 5.35
CA TYR A 241 7.51 13.14 6.14
C TYR A 241 8.82 13.59 5.51
N LYS A 242 9.92 13.54 6.27
CA LYS A 242 11.25 13.97 5.81
C LYS A 242 11.76 13.22 4.57
N ASP A 243 11.34 11.97 4.39
CA ASP A 243 11.62 11.14 3.20
C ASP A 243 10.74 11.48 1.98
N LYS A 244 9.93 12.56 2.08
CA LYS A 244 8.96 13.03 1.09
C LYS A 244 7.76 12.10 0.86
N THR A 245 7.64 11.03 1.63
CA THR A 245 6.43 10.20 1.60
C THR A 245 5.27 10.89 2.32
N LEU A 246 4.05 10.51 1.94
CA LEU A 246 2.82 11.02 2.55
C LEU A 246 2.32 10.05 3.62
N GLY A 247 1.85 10.60 4.74
CA GLY A 247 1.11 9.82 5.73
C GLY A 247 -0.37 9.65 5.36
N PRO A 248 -1.15 9.00 6.23
CA PRO A 248 -2.56 8.73 5.98
C PRO A 248 -3.37 10.02 5.84
N ALA A 249 -4.43 9.97 5.02
CA ALA A 249 -5.39 11.06 4.92
C ALA A 249 -6.16 11.24 6.25
N SER A 250 -6.49 12.48 6.57
CA SER A 250 -7.41 12.83 7.66
C SER A 250 -8.82 12.27 7.45
N ASN A 251 -9.75 12.59 8.36
CA ASN A 251 -11.17 12.56 8.00
C ASN A 251 -11.43 13.50 6.80
N GLU A 252 -12.42 13.14 6.01
CA GLU A 252 -12.94 14.01 4.96
C GLU A 252 -13.84 15.09 5.58
N VAL A 253 -13.67 16.33 5.14
CA VAL A 253 -14.53 17.45 5.53
C VAL A 253 -15.25 17.98 4.30
N GLU A 254 -16.58 17.93 4.34
CA GLU A 254 -17.44 18.56 3.35
C GLU A 254 -17.62 20.05 3.68
N VAL A 255 -17.51 20.91 2.67
CA VAL A 255 -17.76 22.35 2.82
C VAL A 255 -18.57 22.90 1.65
N ILE A 256 -19.38 23.92 1.94
CA ILE A 256 -20.09 24.74 0.97
C ILE A 256 -19.94 26.20 1.41
N LEU A 257 -19.31 27.03 0.57
CA LEU A 257 -19.27 28.48 0.77
C LEU A 257 -20.58 29.07 0.23
N LYS A 258 -21.47 29.54 1.10
CA LYS A 258 -22.76 30.11 0.66
C LYS A 258 -22.57 31.52 0.12
N SER A 259 -23.18 31.82 -1.02
CA SER A 259 -23.28 33.20 -1.51
C SER A 259 -24.04 34.07 -0.50
N SER A 260 -23.47 35.23 -0.14
CA SER A 260 -24.19 36.24 0.64
C SER A 260 -25.17 36.98 -0.27
N ILE A 261 -26.47 36.90 0.03
CA ILE A 261 -27.50 37.73 -0.63
C ILE A 261 -27.61 39.04 0.16
N ILE A 262 -27.13 40.15 -0.42
CA ILE A 262 -27.41 41.49 0.12
C ILE A 262 -28.73 41.96 -0.50
N LEU A 263 -29.83 41.88 0.25
CA LEU A 263 -31.05 42.60 -0.09
C LEU A 263 -30.91 44.06 0.34
N SER A 264 -30.72 44.97 -0.61
CA SER A 264 -30.88 46.41 -0.36
C SER A 264 -32.32 46.81 -0.72
N ALA A 265 -33.20 46.97 0.27
CA ALA A 265 -34.48 47.63 0.08
C ALA A 265 -34.27 49.15 0.19
N LYS A 266 -34.67 49.91 -0.83
CA LYS A 266 -34.72 51.37 -0.79
C LYS A 266 -36.19 51.76 -0.67
N SER A 267 -36.61 52.37 0.45
CA SER A 267 -37.96 52.90 0.56
C SER A 267 -38.08 54.17 -0.29
N THR A 268 -39.02 54.21 -1.22
CA THR A 268 -39.50 55.45 -1.83
C THR A 268 -40.76 55.87 -1.08
N ASN A 269 -40.63 56.84 -0.17
CA ASN A 269 -41.78 57.52 0.42
C ASN A 269 -42.23 58.61 -0.55
N ASP A 270 -42.99 58.24 -1.58
CA ASP A 270 -43.85 59.21 -2.28
C ASP A 270 -45.26 59.02 -1.75
N GLY A 271 -45.58 59.79 -0.71
CA GLY A 271 -46.93 59.88 -0.16
C GLY A 271 -47.88 60.46 -1.20
N ILE A 272 -49.07 59.86 -1.31
CA ILE A 272 -50.21 60.43 -2.03
C ILE A 272 -50.89 61.40 -1.08
N ASP A 273 -50.89 62.69 -1.41
CA ASP A 273 -51.79 63.68 -0.79
C ASP A 273 -53.12 63.67 -1.57
N LEU A 274 -54.24 63.63 -0.83
CA LEU A 274 -55.61 63.50 -1.35
C LEU A 274 -56.17 64.84 -1.85
#